data_AF-A0A5C7PMI5-F1
#
_entry.id   AF-A0A5C7PMI5-F1
#
_cell.length_a   1.000
_cell.length_b   1.000
_cell.length_c   1.000
_cell.angle_alpha   90.00
_cell.angle_beta   90.00
_cell.angle_gamma   90.00
#
_symmetry.space_group_name_H-M   'P 1'
#
loop_
_entity.id
_entity.type
_entity.pdbx_description
1 polymer ?
#
loop_
_entity_poly.entity_id
_entity_poly.type
_entity_poly.pdbx_seq_one_letter_code
_entity_poly.pdbx_strand_id
1 'polypeptide(L)' 'MTPRQIIALMPEARLDLQARALAGGEEDVRDFLLSCAWQKLEAVKGMNDREKAAAFGVLCSKITVKVEAPARG' A
#
# COMPACT_ATOMS: atom_id res chain seq x y z
N MET A 1 5.23 3.94 -5.09
CA MET A 1 4.35 5.10 -4.87
C MET A 1 4.67 5.77 -3.56
N THR A 2 4.41 7.07 -3.44
CA THR A 2 4.45 7.78 -2.14
C THR A 2 3.20 7.44 -1.32
N PRO A 3 3.24 7.58 0.02
CA PRO A 3 2.07 7.32 0.87
C PRO A 3 0.84 8.14 0.45
N ARG A 4 1.06 9.40 0.03
CA ARG A 4 0.00 10.29 -0.43
C ARG A 4 -0.66 9.80 -1.73
N GLN A 5 0.13 9.24 -2.65
CA GLN A 5 -0.40 8.64 -3.87
C GLN A 5 -1.26 7.42 -3.56
N ILE A 6 -0.86 6.60 -2.57
CA ILE A 6 -1.63 5.41 -2.16
C ILE A 6 -2.97 5.80 -1.53
N ILE A 7 -2.97 6.79 -0.62
CA ILE A 7 -4.22 7.32 -0.03
C ILE A 7 -5.19 7.80 -1.11
N ALA A 8 -4.67 8.46 -2.15
CA ALA A 8 -5.47 9.03 -3.23
C ALA A 8 -5.94 8.00 -4.28
N LEU A 9 -5.59 6.72 -4.16
CA LEU A 9 -6.02 5.70 -5.11
C LEU A 9 -7.53 5.50 -5.07
N MET A 10 -8.17 5.74 -6.21
CA MET A 10 -9.56 5.36 -6.49
C MET A 10 -9.70 3.83 -6.51
N PRO A 11 -10.89 3.28 -6.22
CA PRO A 11 -11.14 1.84 -6.22
C PRO A 11 -10.66 1.11 -7.49
N GLU A 12 -10.97 1.65 -8.67
CA GLU A 12 -10.53 1.10 -9.97
C GLU A 12 -9.00 0.99 -10.06
N ALA A 13 -8.30 2.06 -9.68
CA ALA A 13 -6.84 2.10 -9.70
C ALA A 13 -6.21 1.14 -8.68
N ARG A 14 -6.92 0.81 -7.58
CA ARG A 14 -6.50 -0.22 -6.62
C ARG A 14 -6.61 -1.62 -7.24
N LEU A 15 -7.64 -1.89 -8.05
CA LEU A 15 -7.80 -3.15 -8.78
C LEU A 15 -6.72 -3.32 -9.85
N ASP A 16 -6.43 -2.27 -10.62
CA ASP A 16 -5.34 -2.29 -11.61
C ASP A 16 -3.97 -2.53 -10.96
N LEU A 17 -3.73 -1.90 -9.80
CA LEU A 17 -2.52 -2.11 -9.02
C LEU A 17 -2.42 -3.56 -8.54
N GLN A 18 -3.53 -4.15 -8.07
CA GLN A 18 -3.57 -5.56 -7.68
C GLN A 18 -3.24 -6.47 -8.87
N ALA A 19 -3.79 -6.21 -10.05
CA ALA A 19 -3.52 -7.00 -11.24
C ALA A 19 -2.03 -6.96 -11.62
N ARG A 20 -1.40 -5.79 -11.59
CA ARG A 20 0.05 -5.64 -11.85
C ARG A 20 0.92 -6.32 -10.77
N ALA A 21 0.51 -6.22 -9.51
CA ALA A 21 1.18 -6.91 -8.42
C ALA A 21 1.15 -8.44 -8.61
N LEU A 22 -0.01 -8.98 -9.00
CA LEU A 22 -0.16 -10.41 -9.32
C LEU A 22 0.64 -10.84 -10.56
N ALA A 23 0.89 -9.92 -11.49
CA ALA A 23 1.79 -10.16 -12.63
C ALA A 23 3.28 -10.20 -12.24
N GLY A 24 3.62 -9.90 -10.98
CA GLY A 24 4.98 -10.01 -10.45
C GLY A 24 5.81 -8.73 -10.53
N GLY A 25 5.19 -7.56 -10.75
CA GLY A 25 5.90 -6.28 -10.65
C GLY A 25 6.33 -6.02 -9.20
N GLU A 26 7.63 -6.07 -8.90
CA GLU A 26 8.14 -5.92 -7.52
C GLU A 26 7.66 -4.63 -6.84
N GLU A 27 7.70 -3.51 -7.56
CA GLU A 27 7.19 -2.23 -7.07
C GLU A 27 5.67 -2.19 -6.93
N ASP A 28 4.95 -2.86 -7.83
CA ASP A 28 3.49 -2.98 -7.76
C ASP A 28 3.09 -3.85 -6.56
N VAL A 29 3.83 -4.91 -6.24
CA VAL A 29 3.62 -5.74 -5.05
C VAL A 29 3.84 -4.93 -3.77
N ARG A 30 4.94 -4.17 -3.70
CA ARG A 30 5.19 -3.23 -2.59
C ARG A 30 4.02 -2.26 -2.42
N ASP A 31 3.62 -1.60 -3.50
CA ASP A 31 2.59 -0.57 -3.47
C ASP A 31 1.21 -1.15 -3.16
N PHE A 32 0.92 -2.36 -3.64
CA PHE A 32 -0.31 -3.10 -3.32
C PHE A 32 -0.38 -3.44 -1.82
N LEU A 33 0.71 -3.94 -1.23
CA LEU A 33 0.75 -4.24 0.21
C LEU A 33 0.50 -2.98 1.06
N LEU A 34 1.11 -1.85 0.66
CA LEU A 34 0.87 -0.56 1.31
C LEU A 34 -0.58 -0.07 1.12
N SER A 35 -1.19 -0.30 -0.05
CA SER A 35 -2.61 -0.03 -0.29
C SER A 35 -3.51 -0.86 0.62
N CYS A 36 -3.22 -2.15 0.82
CA CYS A 36 -3.95 -2.99 1.76
C CYS A 36 -3.81 -2.47 3.21
N ALA A 37 -2.62 -2.01 3.60
CA ALA A 37 -2.41 -1.41 4.92
C ALA A 37 -3.26 -0.14 5.11
N TRP A 38 -3.33 0.72 4.08
CA TRP A 38 -4.22 1.89 4.10
C TRP A 38 -5.69 1.49 4.25
N GLN A 39 -6.18 0.53 3.47
CA GLN A 39 -7.57 0.04 3.57
C GLN A 39 -7.92 -0.50 4.96
N LYS A 40 -6.98 -1.20 5.62
CA LYS A 40 -7.17 -1.66 7.00
C LYS A 40 -7.27 -0.50 7.97
N LEU A 41 -6.51 0.55 7.74
CA LEU A 41 -6.56 1.78 8.55
C LEU A 41 -7.84 2.58 8.30
N GLU A 42 -8.33 2.65 7.05
CA GLU A 42 -9.63 3.26 6.70
C GLU A 42 -10.77 2.62 7.49
N ALA A 43 -10.72 1.30 7.70
CA ALA A 43 -11.71 0.54 8.45
C ALA A 43 -11.64 0.71 9.98
N VAL A 44 -10.59 1.35 10.52
CA VAL A 44 -10.49 1.60 11.96
C VAL A 44 -11.53 2.61 12.40
N LYS A 45 -12.37 2.21 13.37
CA LYS A 45 -13.36 3.08 14.00
C LYS A 45 -12.70 3.91 15.10
N GLY A 46 -13.21 5.13 15.33
CA GLY A 46 -12.72 6.02 16.39
C GLY A 46 -11.47 6.84 16.01
N MET A 47 -10.98 6.73 14.77
CA MET A 47 -9.97 7.63 14.21
C MET A 47 -10.59 8.49 13.11
N ASN A 48 -10.24 9.77 13.08
CA ASN A 48 -10.56 10.64 11.95
C ASN A 48 -9.55 10.47 10.80
N ASP A 49 -9.86 11.04 9.63
CA ASP A 49 -9.04 10.86 8.42
C ASP A 49 -7.61 11.40 8.57
N ARG A 50 -7.42 12.46 9.37
CA ARG A 50 -6.10 13.04 9.63
C ARG A 50 -5.25 12.12 10.50
N GLU A 51 -5.84 11.53 11.54
CA GLU A 51 -5.17 10.56 12.41
C GLU A 51 -4.79 9.30 11.62
N LYS A 52 -5.67 8.84 10.73
CA LYS A 52 -5.39 7.73 9.81
C LYS A 52 -4.23 8.09 8.88
N ALA A 53 -4.30 9.21 8.18
CA ALA A 53 -3.21 9.62 7.28
C ALA A 53 -1.87 9.76 8.01
N ALA A 54 -1.86 10.27 9.24
CA ALA A 54 -0.66 10.39 10.07
C ALA A 54 -0.10 9.01 10.46
N ALA A 55 -0.95 8.09 10.95
CA ALA A 55 -0.54 6.74 11.31
C ALA A 55 0.00 5.96 10.09
N PHE A 56 -0.63 6.12 8.92
CA PHE A 56 -0.14 5.55 7.68
C PHE A 56 1.23 6.12 7.28
N GLY A 57 1.42 7.44 7.39
CA GLY A 57 2.71 8.08 7.14
C GLY A 57 3.82 7.55 8.06
N VAL A 58 3.52 7.38 9.35
CA VAL A 58 4.45 6.76 10.31
C VAL A 58 4.80 5.34 9.90
N LEU A 59 3.80 4.52 9.52
CA LEU A 59 4.01 3.16 9.05
C LEU A 59 4.96 3.12 7.85
N CYS A 60 4.71 3.93 6.83
CA CYS A 60 5.57 4.01 5.65
C CYS A 60 6.99 4.52 5.94
N SER A 61 7.17 5.34 6.97
CA SER A 61 8.50 5.81 7.38
C SER A 61 9.32 4.78 8.17
N LYS A 62 8.65 3.84 8.83
CA LYS A 62 9.28 2.84 9.72
C LYS A 62 9.44 1.47 9.09
N ILE A 63 8.61 1.15 8.09
CA ILE A 63 8.59 -0.17 7.46
C ILE A 63 9.03 -0.03 6.01
N THR A 64 10.10 -0.75 5.67
CA THR A 64 10.53 -0.94 4.28
C THR A 64 10.08 -2.32 3.81
N VAL A 65 9.24 -2.36 2.78
CA VAL A 65 8.83 -3.60 2.12
C VAL A 65 9.78 -3.84 0.95
N LYS A 66 10.58 -4.90 1.04
CA LYS A 66 11.43 -5.40 -0.05
C LYS A 66 10.78 -6.65 -0.62
N VAL A 67 10.46 -6.60 -1.91
CA VAL A 67 9.94 -7.76 -2.65
C VAL A 67 11.13 -8.35 -3.40
N GLU A 68 11.33 -9.66 -3.27
CA GLU A 68 12.42 -10.36 -3.94
C GLU A 68 11.80 -11.36 -4.91
N ALA A 69 12.23 -11.31 -6.18
CA ALA A 69 11.96 -12.41 -7.08
C ALA A 69 12.62 -13.69 -6.55
N PRO A 70 11.96 -14.87 -6.69
CA PRO A 70 12.58 -16.13 -6.28
C PRO A 70 13.92 -16.30 -7.00
N ALA A 71 14.97 -16.64 -6.23
CA ALA A 71 16.27 -16.96 -6.79
C ALA A 71 16.08 -18.09 -7.82
N ARG A 72 16.31 -17.77 -9.10
CA ARG A 72 16.38 -18.80 -10.14
C ARG A 72 17.69 -19.56 -9.92
N GLY A 73 17.60 -20.69 -9.23
CA GLY A 73 18.65 -21.71 -9.18
C GLY A 73 18.78 -22.45 -10.50
#